data_AF-A0A4E0Q8G2-F1
#
_entry.id   AF-A0A4E0Q8G2-F1
#
_cell.length_a   1.000
_cell.length_b   1.000
_cell.length_c   1.000
_cell.angle_alpha   90.00
_cell.angle_beta   90.00
_cell.angle_gamma   90.00
#
_symmetry.space_group_name_H-M   'P 1'
#
loop_
_entity.id
_entity.type
_entity.pdbx_description
1 polymer ?
#
loop_
_entity_poly.entity_id
_entity_poly.type
_entity_poly.pdbx_seq_one_letter_code
_entity_poly.pdbx_strand_id
1 'polypeptide(L)'
;MSDIMKDFDTIAPIKRIARIGGEEVDVSVFSTRATLKLIDMTDSPEKIHDLENGKNIEGFVEVVATACKRSNPKISTDWLMDNVDMFTLVEFSKFVLEPIIQKLEEIKPTEGLEKNCQ
;
A
#
# COMPACT_ATOMS: atom_id res chain seq x y z
N MET A 1 -10.63 28.23 -30.55
CA MET A 1 -9.74 27.50 -29.63
C MET A 1 -10.36 26.13 -29.43
N SER A 2 -9.63 25.05 -29.69
CA SER A 2 -10.07 23.69 -29.35
C SER A 2 -9.68 23.42 -27.90
N ASP A 3 -10.65 23.12 -27.05
CA ASP A 3 -10.37 22.71 -25.68
C ASP A 3 -9.65 21.35 -25.69
N ILE A 4 -8.55 21.25 -24.95
CA ILE A 4 -7.83 19.98 -24.74
C ILE A 4 -8.45 19.31 -23.51
N MET A 5 -9.25 18.26 -23.72
CA MET A 5 -9.77 17.41 -22.65
C MET A 5 -8.89 16.16 -22.52
N LYS A 6 -8.36 15.91 -21.32
CA LYS A 6 -7.69 14.66 -20.95
C LYS A 6 -8.52 13.93 -19.91
N ASP A 7 -8.98 12.73 -20.25
CA ASP A 7 -9.82 11.89 -19.39
C ASP A 7 -8.94 10.94 -18.56
N PHE A 8 -8.90 11.17 -17.24
CA PHE A 8 -8.12 10.36 -16.30
C PHE A 8 -8.91 9.17 -15.73
N ASP A 9 -10.23 9.10 -15.96
CA ASP A 9 -11.06 7.98 -15.54
C ASP A 9 -10.79 6.73 -16.39
N THR A 10 -10.18 6.90 -17.57
CA THR A 10 -9.68 5.82 -18.43
C THR A 10 -8.37 5.19 -17.95
N ILE A 11 -7.67 5.80 -17.00
CA ILE A 11 -6.46 5.23 -16.37
C ILE A 11 -6.91 4.22 -15.30
N ALA A 12 -7.69 3.23 -15.73
CA ALA A 12 -8.17 2.18 -14.84
C ALA A 12 -7.02 1.22 -14.52
N PRO A 13 -6.65 1.03 -13.25
CA PRO A 13 -5.65 0.04 -12.90
C PRO A 13 -6.18 -1.37 -13.17
N ILE A 14 -5.24 -2.32 -13.34
CA ILE A 14 -5.56 -3.75 -13.46
C ILE A 14 -6.42 -4.16 -12.25
N LYS A 15 -7.51 -4.88 -12.52
CA LYS A 15 -8.42 -5.31 -11.47
C LYS A 15 -7.73 -6.32 -10.52
N ARG A 16 -7.74 -6.04 -9.22
CA ARG A 16 -7.12 -6.84 -8.16
C ARG A 16 -8.13 -7.08 -7.05
N ILE A 17 -8.70 -8.28 -7.02
CA ILE A 17 -9.67 -8.71 -6.01
C ILE A 17 -9.00 -9.73 -5.08
N ALA A 18 -9.18 -9.55 -3.77
CA ALA A 18 -8.72 -10.48 -2.76
C ALA A 18 -9.89 -10.99 -1.92
N ARG A 19 -9.72 -12.19 -1.35
CA ARG A 19 -10.66 -12.76 -0.38
C ARG A 19 -9.92 -13.07 0.92
N ILE A 20 -10.44 -12.57 2.04
CA ILE A 20 -9.82 -12.67 3.38
C ILE A 20 -10.90 -12.79 4.45
N GLY A 21 -10.77 -13.76 5.37
CA GLY A 21 -11.75 -13.96 6.45
C GLY A 21 -13.20 -14.12 5.99
N GLY A 22 -13.43 -14.64 4.78
CA GLY A 22 -14.76 -14.78 4.17
C GLY A 22 -15.28 -13.54 3.43
N GLU A 23 -14.57 -12.41 3.52
CA GLU A 23 -14.90 -11.16 2.83
C GLU A 23 -14.19 -11.05 1.48
N GLU A 24 -14.84 -10.40 0.52
CA GLU A 24 -14.23 -10.01 -0.76
C GLU A 24 -13.92 -8.51 -0.76
N VAL A 25 -12.78 -8.12 -1.34
CA VAL A 25 -12.35 -6.73 -1.42
C VAL A 25 -11.61 -6.43 -2.72
N ASP A 26 -11.99 -5.32 -3.35
CA ASP A 26 -11.30 -4.73 -4.50
C ASP A 26 -10.21 -3.76 -4.03
N VAL A 27 -8.97 -4.10 -4.35
CA VAL A 27 -7.75 -3.32 -4.03
C VAL A 27 -7.02 -2.88 -5.30
N SER A 28 -7.74 -2.76 -6.42
CA SER A 28 -7.21 -2.27 -7.70
C SER A 28 -6.73 -0.83 -7.57
N VAL A 29 -7.41 -0.03 -6.75
CA VAL A 29 -7.07 1.36 -6.49
C VAL A 29 -6.54 1.51 -5.07
N PHE A 30 -5.24 1.75 -4.96
CA PHE A 30 -4.64 2.15 -3.71
C PHE A 30 -4.84 3.66 -3.52
N SER A 31 -5.70 4.04 -2.56
CA SER A 31 -6.09 5.45 -2.39
C SER A 31 -4.89 6.32 -1.99
N THR A 32 -4.88 7.59 -2.39
CA THR A 32 -3.87 8.57 -1.96
C THR A 32 -3.73 8.64 -0.44
N ARG A 33 -4.85 8.49 0.29
CA ARG A 33 -4.85 8.47 1.75
C ARG A 33 -4.04 7.29 2.30
N ALA A 34 -4.19 6.10 1.73
CA ALA A 34 -3.40 4.93 2.11
C ALA A 34 -1.93 5.14 1.76
N THR A 35 -1.62 5.74 0.60
CA THR A 35 -0.23 6.06 0.20
C THR A 35 0.43 7.03 1.17
N LEU A 36 -0.22 8.14 1.52
CA LEU A 36 0.35 9.13 2.44
C LEU A 36 0.60 8.52 3.82
N LYS A 37 -0.29 7.64 4.28
CA LYS A 37 -0.12 6.94 5.54
C LYS A 37 1.07 5.97 5.49
N LEU A 38 1.22 5.22 4.39
CA LEU A 38 2.40 4.38 4.18
C LEU A 38 3.69 5.20 4.20
N ILE A 39 3.71 6.35 3.50
CA ILE A 39 4.88 7.24 3.48
C ILE A 39 5.22 7.72 4.89
N ASP A 40 4.25 8.23 5.66
CA ASP A 40 4.47 8.66 7.05
C ASP A 40 5.00 7.52 7.94
N MET A 41 4.63 6.28 7.65
CA MET A 41 5.14 5.11 8.36
C MET A 41 6.55 4.68 7.94
N THR A 42 7.06 5.16 6.80
CA THR A 42 8.35 4.75 6.23
C THR A 42 9.24 5.93 5.87
N ASP A 43 8.98 7.12 6.41
CA ASP A 43 9.69 8.37 6.06
C ASP A 43 11.06 8.51 6.76
N SER A 44 11.39 7.62 7.70
CA SER A 44 12.69 7.58 8.38
C SER A 44 13.21 6.14 8.56
N PRO A 45 14.55 5.95 8.62
CA PRO A 45 15.14 4.64 8.88
C PRO A 45 14.68 4.00 10.19
N GLU A 46 14.44 4.80 11.24
CA GLU A 46 13.97 4.33 12.53
C GLU A 46 12.56 3.75 12.43
N LYS A 47 11.64 4.42 11.72
CA LYS A 47 10.27 3.92 11.53
C LYS A 47 10.25 2.64 10.69
N ILE A 48 11.10 2.55 9.66
CA ILE A 48 11.27 1.31 8.88
C ILE A 48 11.77 0.18 9.78
N HIS A 49 12.80 0.42 10.58
CA HIS A 49 13.34 -0.57 11.51
C HIS A 49 12.30 -1.00 12.57
N ASP A 50 11.48 -0.09 13.08
CA ASP A 50 10.40 -0.43 14.01
C ASP A 50 9.31 -1.30 13.36
N LEU A 51 9.04 -1.11 12.05
CA LEU A 51 8.16 -1.99 11.29
C LEU A 51 8.74 -3.39 11.12
N GLU A 52 10.00 -3.50 10.74
CA GLU A 52 10.69 -4.79 10.55
C GLU A 52 10.73 -5.61 11.86
N ASN A 53 10.82 -4.94 13.00
CA ASN A 53 10.80 -5.56 14.32
C ASN A 53 9.38 -5.72 14.92
N GLY A 54 8.33 -5.41 14.14
CA GLY A 54 6.93 -5.59 14.54
C GLY A 54 6.42 -4.60 15.61
N LYS A 55 7.19 -3.56 15.96
CA LYS A 55 6.78 -2.58 16.98
C LYS A 55 5.65 -1.65 16.53
N ASN A 56 5.43 -1.53 15.21
CA ASN A 56 4.36 -0.70 14.63
C ASN A 56 3.45 -1.52 13.70
N ILE A 57 3.17 -2.77 14.07
CA ILE A 57 2.31 -3.63 13.27
C ILE A 57 0.88 -3.10 13.13
N GLU A 58 0.32 -2.50 14.18
CA GLU A 58 -1.04 -1.93 14.13
C GLU A 58 -1.15 -0.80 13.10
N GLY A 59 -0.18 0.11 13.05
CA GLY A 59 -0.17 1.16 12.03
C GLY A 59 -0.10 0.58 10.61
N PHE A 60 0.66 -0.51 10.43
CA PHE A 60 0.78 -1.18 9.15
C PHE A 60 -0.56 -1.82 8.73
N VAL A 61 -1.23 -2.48 9.66
CA VAL A 61 -2.58 -3.02 9.43
C VAL A 61 -3.58 -1.89 9.13
N GLU A 62 -3.43 -0.73 9.75
CA GLU A 62 -4.28 0.43 9.47
C GLU A 62 -4.08 0.98 8.04
N VAL A 63 -2.87 0.93 7.47
CA VAL A 63 -2.64 1.24 6.05
C VAL A 63 -3.41 0.28 5.15
N VAL A 64 -3.33 -1.01 5.44
CA VAL A 64 -4.02 -2.06 4.68
C VAL A 64 -5.54 -1.91 4.78
N ALA A 65 -6.08 -1.69 5.98
CA ALA A 65 -7.50 -1.40 6.19
C ALA A 65 -7.94 -0.14 5.44
N THR A 66 -7.12 0.92 5.43
CA THR A 66 -7.39 2.15 4.68
C THR A 66 -7.49 1.90 3.17
N ALA A 67 -6.65 1.01 2.64
CA ALA A 67 -6.71 0.62 1.23
C ALA A 67 -7.99 -0.16 0.89
N CYS A 68 -8.46 -1.00 1.82
CA CYS A 68 -9.66 -1.83 1.66
C CYS A 68 -10.97 -1.03 1.78
N LYS A 69 -10.97 0.03 2.61
CA LYS A 69 -12.18 0.74 3.06
C LYS A 69 -13.12 1.21 1.94
N ARG A 70 -12.58 1.59 0.78
CA ARG A 70 -13.39 2.05 -0.36
C ARG A 70 -14.28 0.93 -0.91
N SER A 71 -13.74 -0.29 -1.01
CA SER A 71 -14.45 -1.43 -1.59
C SER A 71 -15.24 -2.20 -0.54
N ASN A 72 -14.70 -2.32 0.68
CA ASN A 72 -15.34 -3.06 1.75
C ASN A 72 -15.06 -2.36 3.09
N PRO A 73 -15.98 -1.52 3.60
CA PRO A 73 -15.78 -0.78 4.85
C PRO A 73 -15.79 -1.66 6.10
N LYS A 74 -16.20 -2.93 6.00
CA LYS A 74 -16.16 -3.89 7.10
C LYS A 74 -14.73 -4.28 7.47
N ILE A 75 -13.82 -4.31 6.47
CA ILE A 75 -12.41 -4.61 6.67
C ILE A 75 -11.72 -3.39 7.29
N SER A 76 -11.82 -3.29 8.60
CA SER A 76 -11.15 -2.31 9.46
C SER A 76 -9.89 -2.90 10.11
N THR A 77 -9.10 -2.07 10.78
CA THR A 77 -7.93 -2.53 11.56
C THR A 77 -8.36 -3.57 12.58
N ASP A 78 -9.32 -3.25 13.45
CA ASP A 78 -9.82 -4.15 14.49
C ASP A 78 -10.35 -5.45 13.86
N TRP A 79 -11.11 -5.35 12.77
CA TRP A 79 -11.62 -6.54 12.09
C TRP A 79 -10.50 -7.45 11.58
N LEU A 80 -9.45 -6.89 10.98
CA LEU A 80 -8.29 -7.67 10.51
C LEU A 80 -7.55 -8.32 11.69
N MET A 81 -7.39 -7.60 12.80
CA MET A 81 -6.71 -8.11 14.00
C MET A 81 -7.50 -9.23 14.70
N ASP A 82 -8.83 -9.18 14.66
CA ASP A 82 -9.70 -10.13 15.35
C ASP A 82 -10.07 -11.36 14.50
N ASN A 83 -10.09 -11.24 13.17
CA ASN A 83 -10.68 -12.24 12.27
C ASN A 83 -9.67 -12.94 11.36
N VAL A 84 -8.40 -12.53 11.38
CA VAL A 84 -7.36 -13.06 10.50
C VAL A 84 -6.14 -13.43 11.31
N ASP A 85 -5.59 -14.62 11.06
CA ASP A 85 -4.32 -15.02 11.67
C ASP A 85 -3.14 -14.20 11.09
N MET A 86 -2.07 -14.11 11.87
CA MET A 86 -0.89 -13.31 11.52
C MET A 86 -0.26 -13.70 10.16
N PHE A 87 -0.25 -14.98 9.80
CA PHE A 87 0.35 -15.44 8.54
C PHE A 87 -0.50 -14.97 7.34
N THR A 88 -1.82 -15.18 7.41
CA THR A 88 -2.76 -14.72 6.38
C THR A 88 -2.73 -13.20 6.24
N LEU A 89 -2.66 -12.47 7.36
CA LEU A 89 -2.57 -11.01 7.38
C LEU A 89 -1.33 -10.49 6.67
N VAL A 90 -0.16 -11.11 6.90
CA VAL A 90 1.10 -10.74 6.23
C VAL A 90 1.00 -10.96 4.71
N GLU A 91 0.53 -12.13 4.26
CA GLU A 91 0.39 -12.42 2.83
C GLU A 91 -0.62 -11.51 2.13
N PHE A 92 -1.74 -11.24 2.79
CA PHE A 92 -2.72 -10.28 2.30
C PHE A 92 -2.13 -8.87 2.19
N SER A 93 -1.38 -8.43 3.20
CA SER A 93 -0.75 -7.11 3.21
C SER A 93 0.25 -6.95 2.07
N LYS A 94 1.06 -7.98 1.79
CA LYS A 94 1.97 -8.00 0.63
C LYS A 94 1.21 -7.81 -0.67
N PHE A 95 0.13 -8.56 -0.86
CA PHE A 95 -0.72 -8.41 -2.04
C PHE A 95 -1.31 -6.99 -2.16
N VAL A 96 -1.84 -6.43 -1.07
CA VAL A 96 -2.45 -5.10 -1.09
C VAL A 96 -1.42 -4.00 -1.42
N LEU A 97 -0.19 -4.11 -0.89
CA LEU A 97 0.84 -3.07 -0.99
C LEU A 97 1.74 -3.20 -2.23
N GLU A 98 1.80 -4.35 -2.87
CA GLU A 98 2.66 -4.61 -4.04
C GLU A 98 2.67 -3.46 -5.08
N PRO A 99 1.52 -2.90 -5.54
CA PRO A 99 1.54 -1.88 -6.58
C PRO A 99 2.16 -0.56 -6.14
N ILE A 100 2.05 -0.22 -4.86
CA ILE A 100 2.59 1.05 -4.35
C ILE A 100 4.09 0.91 -4.06
N ILE A 101 4.54 -0.25 -3.59
CA ILE A 101 5.96 -0.54 -3.37
C ILE A 101 6.71 -0.46 -4.71
N GLN A 102 6.20 -1.12 -5.76
CA GLN A 102 6.79 -1.06 -7.10
C GLN A 102 6.90 0.38 -7.63
N LYS A 103 5.83 1.17 -7.49
CA LYS A 103 5.84 2.58 -7.92
C LYS A 103 6.82 3.43 -7.11
N LEU A 104 6.94 3.20 -5.81
CA LEU A 104 7.90 3.94 -4.97
C LEU A 104 9.34 3.58 -5.33
N GLU A 105 9.62 2.33 -5.71
CA GLU A 105 10.92 1.90 -6.21
C GLU A 105 11.26 2.54 -7.57
N GLU A 106 10.30 2.66 -8.48
CA GLU A 106 10.46 3.35 -9.77
C GLU A 106 10.75 4.85 -9.64
N ILE A 107 10.26 5.49 -8.58
CA ILE A 107 10.41 6.93 -8.33
C ILE A 107 11.71 7.25 -7.57
N LYS A 108 12.35 6.28 -6.90
CA LYS A 108 13.63 6.49 -6.23
C LYS A 108 14.70 6.83 -7.27
N PRO A 109 15.38 8.00 -7.18
CA PRO A 109 16.54 8.28 -8.01
C PRO A 109 17.60 7.20 -7.81
N THR A 110 18.21 6.73 -8.89
CA THR A 110 19.37 5.85 -8.83
C THR A 110 20.55 6.59 -8.19
N GLU A 111 20.65 6.58 -6.87
CA GLU A 111 21.85 7.07 -6.19
C GLU A 111 22.98 6.05 -6.36
N GLY A 112 24.01 6.42 -7.13
CA GLY A 112 25.37 5.87 -6.97
C GLY A 112 25.88 4.92 -8.06
N LEU A 113 26.25 5.45 -9.23
CA LEU A 113 27.32 4.87 -10.08
C LEU A 113 28.21 5.98 -10.66
N GLU A 114 28.70 6.90 -9.83
CA GLU A 114 29.96 7.61 -10.13
C GLU A 114 31.08 6.89 -9.38
N LYS A 115 31.59 5.82 -9.99
CA LYS A 115 32.88 5.24 -9.60
C LYS A 115 33.98 6.17 -10.14
N ASN A 116 34.69 6.80 -9.21
CA ASN A 116 36.06 7.32 -9.29
C ASN A 116 36.75 7.20 -10.66
N CYS A 117 36.89 8.32 -11.36
CA CYS A 117 38.06 8.56 -12.20
C CYS A 117 38.93 9.59 -11.48
N GLN A 118 39.95 9.09 -10.78
CA GLN A 118 41.12 9.85 -10.36
C GLN A 118 42.33 9.28 -11.10
#